data_AF-A0A9W4XTA5-F1
#
_entry.id   AF-A0A9W4XTA5-F1
#
_cell.length_a   1.000
_cell.length_b   1.000
_cell.length_c   1.000
_cell.angle_alpha   90.00
_cell.angle_beta   90.00
_cell.angle_gamma   90.00
#
_symmetry.space_group_name_H-M   'P 1'
#
loop_
_entity.id
_entity.type
_entity.pdbx_description
1 polymer ?
#
loop_
_entity_poly.entity_id
_entity_poly.type
_entity_poly.pdbx_seq_one_letter_code
_entity_poly.pdbx_strand_id
1 'polypeptide(L)' 'MTRCEICGRRVGGEEGLMHHMEKEHSDPGYDCRRCGLVFSSMEEMRTHLQGSHRYDG' A
#
# COMPACT_ATOMS: atom_id res chain seq x y z
N MET A 1 -19.92 12.14 9.44
CA MET A 1 -18.57 12.45 8.94
C MET A 1 -17.59 11.66 9.77
N THR A 2 -16.94 10.67 9.18
CA THR A 2 -16.05 9.74 9.90
C THR A 2 -14.61 10.14 9.66
N ARG A 3 -13.78 10.14 10.71
CA ARG A 3 -12.38 10.58 10.64
C ARG A 3 -11.50 9.37 10.37
N CYS A 4 -10.63 9.45 9.36
CA CYS A 4 -9.58 8.49 9.14
C CYS A 4 -8.56 8.56 10.28
N GLU A 5 -8.27 7.43 10.90
CA GLU A 5 -7.32 7.34 12.00
C GLU A 5 -5.85 7.40 11.54
N ILE A 6 -5.61 7.12 10.25
CA ILE A 6 -4.28 7.08 9.64
C ILE A 6 -3.82 8.49 9.26
N CYS A 7 -4.63 9.23 8.48
CA CYS A 7 -4.27 10.57 8.00
C CYS A 7 -5.06 11.71 8.66
N GLY A 8 -6.06 11.40 9.49
CA GLY A 8 -6.88 12.40 10.16
C GLY A 8 -7.94 13.08 9.29
N ARG A 9 -8.06 12.72 8.00
CA ARG A 9 -9.02 13.30 7.05
C ARG A 9 -10.45 12.93 7.42
N ARG A 10 -11.41 13.86 7.31
CA ARG A 10 -12.83 13.61 7.56
C ARG A 10 -13.53 13.27 6.25
N VAL A 11 -14.19 12.12 6.21
CA VAL A 11 -14.88 11.57 5.03
C VAL A 11 -16.38 11.47 5.27
N GLY A 12 -17.16 11.51 4.19
CA GLY A 12 -18.62 11.53 4.21
C GLY A 12 -19.23 10.17 4.54
N GLY A 13 -19.21 9.78 5.82
CA GLY A 13 -19.82 8.53 6.29
C GLY A 13 -18.85 7.33 6.26
N GLU A 14 -19.35 6.17 6.67
CA GLU A 14 -18.56 4.94 6.76
C GLU A 14 -18.20 4.34 5.40
N GLU A 15 -19.11 4.37 4.42
CA GLU A 15 -18.82 3.87 3.06
C GLU A 15 -17.72 4.71 2.37
N GLY A 16 -17.79 6.04 2.52
CA GLY A 16 -16.74 6.94 2.05
C GLY A 16 -15.42 6.73 2.79
N LEU A 17 -15.45 6.37 4.08
CA LEU A 17 -14.26 6.00 4.84
C LEU A 17 -13.68 4.67 4.34
N MET A 18 -14.50 3.65 4.08
CA MET A 18 -14.04 2.38 3.54
C MET A 18 -13.37 2.55 2.19
N HIS A 19 -13.97 3.31 1.26
CA HIS A 19 -13.33 3.58 -0.04
C HIS A 19 -12.07 4.45 0.11
N HIS A 20 -12.07 5.42 1.02
CA HIS A 20 -10.88 6.21 1.33
C HIS A 20 -9.74 5.33 1.88
N MET A 21 -10.07 4.43 2.81
CA MET A 21 -9.13 3.45 3.31
C MET A 21 -8.66 2.60 2.13
N GLU A 22 -9.56 1.98 1.35
CA GLU A 22 -9.20 1.10 0.23
C GLU A 22 -8.29 1.76 -0.83
N LYS A 23 -8.43 3.07 -1.06
CA LYS A 23 -7.72 3.77 -2.13
C LYS A 23 -6.45 4.47 -1.68
N GLU A 24 -6.45 5.02 -0.48
CA GLU A 24 -5.37 5.89 0.02
C GLU A 24 -4.53 5.21 1.11
N HIS A 25 -5.08 4.18 1.77
CA HIS A 25 -4.47 3.51 2.92
C HIS A 25 -4.51 1.98 2.85
N SER A 26 -5.23 1.42 1.90
CA SER A 26 -5.01 0.06 1.47
C SER A 26 -3.65 0.09 0.88
N ASP A 27 -2.87 -0.86 1.32
CA ASP A 27 -1.67 -1.22 0.63
C ASP A 27 -2.11 -2.27 -0.40
N PRO A 28 -2.47 -1.91 -1.65
CA PRO A 28 -2.61 -2.91 -2.71
C PRO A 28 -1.22 -3.35 -3.21
N GLY A 29 -0.16 -3.04 -2.47
CA GLY A 29 1.20 -3.11 -2.95
C GLY A 29 1.78 -4.49 -2.78
N TYR A 30 2.59 -4.85 -3.77
CA TYR A 30 3.51 -5.95 -3.64
C TYR A 30 4.66 -5.47 -2.75
N ASP A 31 4.50 -5.61 -1.43
CA ASP A 31 5.48 -5.13 -0.48
C ASP A 31 6.73 -6.03 -0.48
N CYS A 32 7.90 -5.39 -0.57
CA CYS A 32 9.14 -6.10 -0.38
C CYS A 32 9.41 -6.28 1.12
N ARG A 33 9.17 -7.47 1.67
CA ARG A 33 9.49 -7.79 3.07
C ARG A 33 10.95 -7.61 3.49
N ARG A 34 11.88 -7.39 2.55
CA ARG A 34 13.32 -7.19 2.82
C ARG A 34 13.70 -5.73 3.08
N CYS A 35 12.99 -4.78 2.48
CA CYS A 35 13.27 -3.34 2.62
C CYS A 35 12.05 -2.48 2.94
N GLY A 36 10.84 -3.05 2.88
CA GLY A 36 9.58 -2.36 3.11
C GLY A 36 9.14 -1.45 1.96
N LEU A 37 9.74 -1.54 0.76
CA LEU A 37 9.22 -0.79 -0.40
C LEU A 37 7.90 -1.38 -0.87
N VAL A 38 6.96 -0.48 -1.12
CA VAL A 38 5.63 -0.78 -1.64
C VAL A 38 5.64 -0.48 -3.13
N PHE A 39 5.27 -1.49 -3.94
CA PHE A 39 5.21 -1.36 -5.39
C PHE A 39 3.76 -1.42 -5.87
N SER A 40 3.42 -0.59 -6.85
CA SER A 40 2.10 -0.55 -7.48
C SER A 40 1.79 -1.78 -8.34
N SER A 41 2.76 -2.67 -8.57
CA SER A 41 2.64 -3.83 -9.47
C SER A 41 3.63 -4.95 -9.14
N MET A 42 3.25 -6.20 -9.43
CA MET A 42 4.08 -7.38 -9.15
C MET A 42 5.38 -7.37 -9.96
N GLU A 43 5.34 -6.90 -11.21
CA GLU A 43 6.52 -6.80 -12.08
C GLU A 43 7.55 -5.82 -11.55
N GLU A 44 7.11 -4.67 -11.00
CA GLU A 44 8.00 -3.72 -10.36
C GLU A 44 8.62 -4.30 -9.10
N MET A 45 7.84 -4.96 -8.25
CA MET A 45 8.38 -5.68 -7.09
C MET A 45 9.38 -6.75 -7.53
N ARG A 46 9.06 -7.56 -8.54
CA ARG A 46 9.97 -8.61 -9.04
C ARG A 46 11.27 -8.05 -9.58
N THR A 47 11.21 -6.97 -10.36
CA THR A 47 12.40 -6.30 -10.90
C THR A 47 13.23 -5.71 -9.76
N HIS A 48 12.59 -5.09 -8.78
CA HIS A 48 13.23 -4.60 -7.58
C HIS A 48 13.89 -5.73 -6.77
N LEU A 49 13.19 -6.85 -6.54
CA LEU A 49 13.75 -8.01 -5.86
C LEU A 49 14.95 -8.56 -6.65
N GLN A 50 14.86 -8.68 -7.97
CA GLN A 50 15.95 -9.19 -8.80
C GLN A 50 17.20 -8.30 -8.76
N GLY A 51 17.03 -6.97 -8.79
CA GLY A 51 18.13 -5.99 -8.88
C GLY A 51 18.63 -5.44 -7.54
N SER A 52 17.74 -5.21 -6.58
CA SER A 52 18.05 -4.64 -5.26
C SER A 52 18.21 -5.70 -4.17
N HIS A 53 17.49 -6.80 -4.28
CA HIS A 53 17.53 -7.90 -3.30
C HIS A 53 17.85 -9.22 -3.98
N ARG A 54 19.02 -9.27 -4.61
CA ARG A 54 19.59 -10.45 -5.29
C ARG A 54 18.99 -11.73 -4.73
N TYR A 55 18.06 -12.29 -5.52
CA TYR A 55 17.12 -13.35 -5.17
C TYR A 55 17.78 -14.40 -4.26
N ASP A 56 17.44 -14.36 -2.98
CA ASP A 56 17.87 -15.35 -1.99
C ASP A 56 16.73 -16.36 -1.94
N GLY A 57 16.86 -17.39 -2.78
CA GLY A 57 15.94 -18.51 -2.85
C GLY A 57 16.08 -19.45 -1.67
#